data_AF-A0A9P8U8R7-F1
#
_entry.id   AF-A0A9P8U8R7-F1
#
_cell.length_a   1.000
_cell.length_b   1.000
_cell.length_c   1.000
_cell.angle_alpha   90.00
_cell.angle_beta   90.00
_cell.angle_gamma   90.00
#
_symmetry.space_group_name_H-M   'P 1'
#
loop_
_entity.id
_entity.type
_entity.pdbx_description
1 polymer ?
#
loop_
_entity_poly.entity_id
_entity_poly.type
_entity_poly.pdbx_seq_one_letter_code
_entity_poly.pdbx_strand_id
1 'polypeptide(L)'
;MQFSTAIYSTVALLMASKAMGAAIEVRDSEVAQRAAMVATSPYYACNCPNNCSHKSGSSCKFYSGPSDNSDSVSGKCVSISYQLTCIAT
;
A
#
# COMPACT_ATOMS: atom_id res chain seq x y z
N MET A 1 50.48 -21.98 -45.54
CA MET A 1 49.27 -22.65 -45.01
C MET A 1 48.14 -21.64 -45.07
N GLN A 2 47.23 -21.84 -46.03
CA GLN A 2 46.03 -21.04 -46.26
C GLN A 2 45.01 -21.39 -45.17
N PHE A 3 44.59 -20.38 -44.42
CA PHE A 3 43.24 -19.83 -44.40
C PHE A 3 42.10 -20.79 -44.03
N SER A 4 41.47 -20.36 -42.93
CA SER A 4 40.02 -20.28 -42.75
C SER A 4 39.35 -21.45 -42.06
N THR A 5 38.41 -21.03 -41.20
CA THR A 5 37.45 -21.78 -40.41
C THR A 5 38.05 -22.31 -39.10
N ALA A 6 37.49 -22.03 -37.93
CA ALA A 6 36.11 -21.74 -37.64
C ALA A 6 35.98 -20.68 -36.53
N ILE A 7 35.19 -19.68 -36.87
CA ILE A 7 34.60 -18.69 -36.01
C ILE A 7 33.62 -19.46 -35.11
N TYR A 8 33.99 -19.76 -33.87
CA TYR A 8 33.03 -20.28 -32.89
C TYR A 8 32.74 -19.22 -31.84
N SER A 9 31.72 -18.42 -32.20
CA SER A 9 30.69 -17.87 -31.33
C SER A 9 31.11 -17.43 -29.92
N THR A 10 31.55 -16.18 -29.80
CA THR A 10 31.52 -15.40 -28.55
C THR A 10 30.10 -14.96 -28.14
N VAL A 11 29.05 -15.50 -28.77
CA VAL A 11 27.63 -15.24 -28.46
C VAL A 11 27.16 -16.12 -27.29
N ALA A 12 27.90 -16.13 -26.18
CA ALA A 12 27.44 -16.74 -24.93
C ALA A 12 27.34 -15.73 -23.77
N LEU A 13 27.80 -14.48 -23.95
CA LEU A 13 27.84 -13.47 -22.89
C LEU A 13 26.72 -12.41 -22.99
N LEU A 14 25.73 -12.59 -23.86
CA LEU A 14 24.67 -11.60 -24.10
C LEU A 14 23.29 -12.01 -23.56
N MET A 15 23.24 -12.74 -22.44
CA MET A 15 21.98 -13.14 -21.78
C MET A 15 22.04 -12.86 -20.26
N ALA A 16 22.28 -11.62 -19.87
CA ALA A 16 22.00 -11.17 -18.49
C ALA A 16 21.53 -9.71 -18.41
N SER A 17 21.14 -9.11 -19.54
CA SER A 17 20.53 -7.79 -19.54
C SER A 17 19.03 -7.88 -19.33
N LYS A 18 18.67 -7.50 -18.10
CA LYS A 18 17.50 -6.69 -17.73
C LYS A 18 16.21 -7.44 -17.36
N ALA A 19 16.01 -7.48 -16.05
CA ALA A 19 14.85 -6.87 -15.40
C ALA A 19 13.48 -7.25 -15.99
N MET A 20 12.99 -8.43 -15.58
CA MET A 20 11.55 -8.66 -15.41
C MET A 20 11.23 -8.51 -13.92
N GLY A 21 11.60 -7.36 -13.34
CA GLY A 21 10.81 -6.86 -12.23
C GLY A 21 9.52 -6.41 -12.88
N ALA A 22 8.47 -7.22 -12.79
CA ALA A 22 7.15 -6.80 -13.23
C ALA A 22 6.83 -5.52 -12.46
N ALA A 23 7.04 -4.38 -13.11
CA ALA A 23 6.30 -3.18 -12.81
C ALA A 23 4.87 -3.55 -13.18
N ILE A 24 4.15 -4.13 -12.22
CA ILE A 24 2.71 -4.02 -12.22
C ILE A 24 2.52 -2.51 -12.11
N GLU A 25 2.27 -1.89 -13.25
CA GLU A 25 1.57 -0.63 -13.34
C GLU A 25 0.24 -0.93 -12.66
N VAL A 26 0.19 -0.83 -11.32
CA VAL A 26 -1.05 -0.82 -10.59
C VAL A 26 -1.65 0.50 -11.01
N ARG A 27 -2.41 0.40 -12.10
CA ARG A 27 -3.27 1.44 -12.59
C ARG A 27 -4.04 1.89 -11.37
N ASP A 28 -3.70 3.10 -10.96
CA ASP A 28 -4.47 3.92 -10.05
C ASP A 28 -5.95 3.73 -10.40
N SER A 29 -6.75 3.34 -9.39
CA SER A 29 -8.21 3.13 -9.42
C SER A 29 -8.69 1.67 -9.53
N GLU A 30 -9.55 1.30 -8.56
CA GLU A 30 -10.57 0.24 -8.66
C GLU A 30 -10.20 -1.23 -8.34
N VAL A 31 -9.68 -1.46 -7.13
CA VAL A 31 -10.28 -2.48 -6.25
C VAL A 31 -10.37 -1.85 -4.85
N ALA A 32 -11.18 -0.83 -4.59
CA ALA A 32 -12.65 -0.93 -4.43
C ALA A 32 -13.15 -2.14 -3.60
N GLN A 33 -12.29 -2.84 -2.86
CA GLN A 33 -12.69 -3.78 -1.81
C GLN A 33 -11.72 -3.71 -0.62
N ARG A 34 -11.56 -2.50 -0.08
CA ARG A 34 -11.39 -2.40 1.37
C ARG A 34 -12.74 -2.76 1.98
N ALA A 35 -13.01 -4.06 2.13
CA ALA A 35 -13.93 -4.52 3.15
C ALA A 35 -13.60 -3.69 4.39
N ALA A 36 -14.58 -2.93 4.90
CA ALA A 36 -14.39 -1.84 5.86
C ALA A 36 -13.52 -2.30 7.05
N MET A 37 -12.20 -2.21 6.88
CA MET A 37 -11.25 -2.75 7.83
C MET A 37 -11.23 -1.72 8.94
N VAL A 38 -11.86 -2.09 10.06
CA VAL A 38 -11.88 -1.27 11.26
C VAL A 38 -10.42 -1.00 11.63
N ALA A 39 -10.09 0.28 11.84
CA ALA A 39 -8.71 0.64 12.10
C ALA A 39 -8.25 0.08 13.45
N THR A 40 -6.97 -0.27 13.56
CA THR A 40 -6.38 -0.74 14.82
C THR A 40 -6.17 0.37 15.84
N SER A 41 -6.21 1.63 15.41
CA SER A 41 -6.02 2.78 16.29
C SER A 41 -6.83 4.00 15.82
N PRO A 42 -7.13 4.95 16.73
CA PRO A 42 -7.84 6.17 16.39
C PRO A 42 -7.06 7.07 15.42
N TYR A 43 -5.72 6.96 15.39
CA TYR A 43 -4.89 7.67 14.42
C TYR A 43 -5.03 7.05 13.02
N TYR A 44 -4.89 5.73 12.88
CA TYR A 44 -4.99 5.06 11.57
C TYR A 44 -6.40 5.11 10.98
N ALA A 45 -7.42 5.34 11.81
CA ALA A 45 -8.80 5.56 11.37
C ALA A 45 -9.00 6.87 10.57
N CYS A 46 -8.05 7.81 10.68
CA CYS A 46 -8.16 9.14 10.08
C CYS A 46 -6.95 9.56 9.24
N ASN A 47 -5.85 8.80 9.26
CA ASN A 47 -4.62 9.14 8.55
C ASN A 47 -4.17 8.03 7.58
N CYS A 48 -3.22 8.36 6.72
CA CYS A 48 -2.51 7.40 5.87
C CYS A 48 -1.80 6.30 6.69
N PRO A 49 -1.64 5.09 6.13
CA PRO A 49 -1.98 4.67 4.75
C PRO A 49 -3.44 4.21 4.57
N ASN A 50 -4.20 4.10 5.66
CA ASN A 50 -5.53 3.52 5.63
C ASN A 50 -6.63 4.53 5.29
N ASN A 51 -6.47 5.81 5.60
CA ASN A 51 -7.55 6.78 5.43
C ASN A 51 -7.02 8.12 4.89
N CYS A 52 -6.23 8.09 3.83
CA CYS A 52 -5.61 9.29 3.24
C CYS A 52 -6.59 10.36 2.73
N SER A 53 -7.82 9.98 2.41
CA SER A 53 -8.87 10.92 1.96
C SER A 53 -9.74 11.44 3.10
N HIS A 54 -9.51 10.99 4.34
CA HIS A 54 -10.23 11.50 5.51
C HIS A 54 -9.75 12.90 5.86
N LYS A 55 -10.70 13.74 6.28
CA LYS A 55 -10.49 15.11 6.74
C LYS A 55 -11.20 15.31 8.07
N SER A 56 -11.02 16.49 8.68
CA SER A 56 -11.79 16.84 9.88
C SER A 56 -13.30 16.71 9.59
N GLY A 57 -14.03 16.01 10.47
CA GLY A 57 -15.44 15.67 10.32
C GLY A 57 -15.74 14.37 9.56
N SER A 58 -14.74 13.71 8.97
CA SER A 58 -14.91 12.36 8.39
C SER A 58 -15.34 11.36 9.45
N SER A 59 -16.23 10.44 9.08
CA SER A 59 -16.57 9.30 9.94
C SER A 59 -15.37 8.37 10.05
N CYS A 60 -15.10 7.88 11.25
CA CYS A 60 -14.02 6.95 11.52
C CYS A 60 -14.50 5.81 12.41
N LYS A 61 -13.80 4.68 12.34
CA LYS A 61 -14.10 3.49 13.14
C LYS A 61 -12.80 2.76 13.47
N PHE A 62 -12.61 2.40 14.74
CA PHE A 62 -11.41 1.71 15.22
C PHE A 62 -11.74 0.69 16.32
N TYR A 63 -10.86 -0.29 16.56
CA TYR A 63 -11.04 -1.27 17.63
C TYR A 63 -10.74 -0.65 19.00
N SER A 64 -11.56 -0.96 20.01
CA SER A 64 -11.37 -0.52 21.41
C SER A 64 -10.19 -1.22 22.10
N GLY A 65 -9.66 -2.29 21.50
CA GLY A 65 -8.56 -3.09 22.01
C GLY A 65 -7.61 -3.54 20.90
N PRO A 66 -6.49 -4.17 21.27
CA PRO A 66 -5.42 -4.54 20.34
C PRO A 66 -5.76 -5.75 19.44
N SER A 67 -6.88 -6.45 19.71
CA SER A 67 -7.31 -7.61 18.93
C SER A 67 -8.40 -7.22 17.94
N ASP A 68 -8.40 -7.83 16.76
CA ASP A 68 -9.48 -7.68 15.76
C ASP A 68 -10.82 -8.26 16.22
N ASN A 69 -10.84 -9.00 17.35
CA ASN A 69 -12.06 -9.44 18.02
C ASN A 69 -12.58 -8.43 19.07
N SER A 70 -11.86 -7.34 19.29
CA SER A 70 -12.31 -6.30 20.22
C SER A 70 -13.52 -5.57 19.66
N ASP A 71 -14.32 -4.97 20.52
CA ASP A 71 -15.41 -4.11 20.08
C ASP A 71 -14.88 -2.98 19.19
N SER A 72 -15.75 -2.51 18.30
CA SER A 72 -15.41 -1.41 17.40
C SER A 72 -16.14 -0.14 17.82
N VAL A 73 -15.39 0.96 17.90
CA VAL A 73 -15.87 2.26 18.29
C VAL A 73 -15.95 3.15 17.06
N SER A 74 -17.08 3.83 16.89
CA SER A 74 -17.32 4.77 15.81
C SER A 74 -17.22 6.22 16.30
N GLY A 75 -16.86 7.12 15.41
CA GLY A 75 -16.61 8.50 15.77
C GLY A 75 -16.37 9.42 14.58
N LYS A 76 -15.79 10.58 14.89
CA LYS A 76 -15.42 11.61 13.92
C LYS A 76 -13.94 11.95 14.00
N CYS A 77 -13.30 12.12 12.85
CA CYS A 77 -11.93 12.63 12.78
C CYS A 77 -11.92 14.11 13.18
N VAL A 78 -11.07 14.47 14.13
CA VAL A 78 -10.88 15.85 14.59
C VAL A 78 -9.40 16.20 14.47
N SER A 79 -9.09 17.41 13.98
CA SER A 79 -7.71 17.89 13.92
C SER A 79 -7.24 18.31 15.31
N ILE A 80 -6.27 17.59 15.87
CA ILE A 80 -5.63 17.88 17.15
C ILE A 80 -4.12 17.94 16.90
N SER A 81 -3.48 19.08 17.21
CA SER A 81 -2.03 19.24 17.05
C SER A 81 -1.50 18.85 15.66
N TYR A 82 -2.20 19.31 14.61
CA TYR A 82 -1.87 19.05 13.18
C TYR A 82 -2.04 17.59 12.71
N GLN A 83 -2.63 16.72 13.52
CA GLN A 83 -2.96 15.34 13.14
C GLN A 83 -4.46 15.09 13.27
N LEU A 84 -5.03 14.25 12.40
CA LEU A 84 -6.43 13.87 12.52
C LEU A 84 -6.56 12.70 13.50
N THR A 85 -7.33 12.86 14.57
CA THR A 85 -7.57 11.81 15.56
C THR A 85 -9.04 11.46 15.55
N CYS A 86 -9.36 10.16 15.52
CA CYS A 86 -10.74 9.69 15.67
C CYS A 86 -11.20 9.88 17.12
N ILE A 87 -12.22 10.72 17.33
CA ILE A 87 -12.90 10.87 18.62
C ILE A 87 -14.21 10.10 18.57
N ALA A 88 -14.38 9.17 19.52
CA ALA A 88 -15.62 8.41 19.69
C ALA A 88 -16.80 9.34 19.99
N THR A 89 -17.96 9.05 19.40
CA THR A 89 -19.20 9.84 19.56
C THR A 89 -20.37 8.96 19.92
#